data_AF-A0A9P6W451-F1
#
_entry.id   AF-A0A9P6W451-F1
#
_cell.length_a   1.000
_cell.length_b   1.000
_cell.length_c   1.000
_cell.angle_alpha   90.00
_cell.angle_beta   90.00
_cell.angle_gamma   90.00
#
_symmetry.space_group_name_H-M   'P 1'
#
loop_
_entity.id
_entity.type
_entity.pdbx_description
1 polymer ?
#
loop_
_entity_poly.entity_id
_entity_poly.type
_entity_poly.pdbx_seq_one_letter_code
_entity_poly.pdbx_strand_id
1 'polypeptide(L)'
;MAGGHGGYQPVKLDPGVEAWSYTRENVWRFFRFTQRTSRQSLLWGALVPLGVFAICQQQDLKWEITAAQRDDPLARWGEHAKRPSERAAAAATAADADEE
;
A
#
# COMPACT_ATOMS: atom_id res chain seq x y z
N MET A 1 -30.85 -20.09 23.55
CA MET A 1 -31.27 -21.50 23.69
C MET A 1 -30.08 -22.32 24.12
N ALA A 2 -30.03 -22.68 25.41
CA ALA A 2 -29.44 -23.89 25.98
C ALA A 2 -29.65 -23.77 27.50
N GLY A 3 -30.67 -24.45 28.02
CA GLY A 3 -30.84 -24.65 29.45
C GLY A 3 -29.78 -25.63 29.98
N GLY A 4 -29.34 -25.45 31.22
CA GLY A 4 -28.41 -26.36 31.87
C GLY A 4 -28.22 -25.99 33.33
N HIS A 5 -28.51 -26.95 34.22
CA HIS A 5 -28.54 -26.83 35.67
C HIS A 5 -27.29 -26.16 36.28
N GLY A 6 -27.52 -25.20 37.18
CA GLY A 6 -26.54 -24.26 37.72
C GLY A 6 -25.51 -24.83 38.70
N GLY A 7 -24.68 -25.78 38.25
CA GLY A 7 -23.59 -26.32 39.08
C GLY A 7 -22.31 -26.70 38.33
N TYR A 8 -22.38 -26.95 37.02
CA TYR A 8 -21.21 -27.36 36.24
C TYR A 8 -20.83 -26.28 35.22
N GLN A 9 -19.74 -25.57 35.52
CA GLN A 9 -19.12 -24.62 34.60
C GLN A 9 -17.85 -25.27 34.02
N PRO A 10 -17.84 -25.77 32.77
CA PRO A 10 -16.71 -26.52 32.20
C PRO A 10 -15.47 -25.65 31.94
N VAL A 11 -15.59 -24.32 32.03
CA VAL A 11 -14.52 -23.38 31.74
C VAL A 11 -14.24 -22.51 32.96
N LYS A 12 -12.97 -22.36 33.31
CA LYS A 12 -12.58 -21.41 34.35
C LYS A 12 -12.82 -19.99 33.84
N LEU A 13 -13.86 -19.34 34.35
CA LEU A 13 -14.12 -17.93 34.07
C LEU A 13 -13.10 -17.08 34.83
N ASP A 14 -12.26 -16.37 34.10
CA ASP A 14 -11.35 -15.37 34.65
C ASP A 14 -11.96 -13.98 34.41
N PRO A 15 -12.29 -13.23 35.47
CA PRO A 15 -12.86 -11.89 35.32
C PRO A 15 -11.93 -10.95 34.53
N GLY A 16 -10.61 -11.17 34.55
CA GLY A 16 -9.67 -10.38 33.75
C GLY A 16 -9.81 -10.63 32.25
N VAL A 17 -9.97 -11.89 31.85
CA VAL A 17 -10.15 -12.27 30.43
C VAL A 17 -11.50 -11.78 29.91
N GLU A 18 -12.56 -11.92 30.71
CA GLU A 18 -13.88 -11.43 30.34
C GLU A 18 -13.91 -9.90 30.21
N ALA A 19 -13.28 -9.18 31.14
CA ALA A 19 -13.18 -7.72 31.06
C ALA A 19 -12.39 -7.25 29.82
N TRP A 20 -11.30 -7.93 29.48
CA TRP A 20 -10.55 -7.64 28.27
C TRP A 20 -11.37 -7.92 27.00
N SER A 21 -12.04 -9.07 26.91
CA SER A 21 -12.90 -9.40 25.76
C SER A 21 -14.02 -8.38 25.61
N TYR A 22 -14.69 -8.04 26.72
CA TYR A 22 -15.74 -7.03 26.74
C TYR A 22 -15.24 -5.67 26.25
N THR A 23 -14.06 -5.23 26.69
CA THR A 23 -13.49 -3.94 26.27
C THR A 23 -13.18 -3.94 24.77
N ARG A 24 -12.61 -5.04 24.25
CA ARG A 24 -12.27 -5.20 22.83
C ARG A 24 -13.50 -5.20 21.94
N GLU A 25 -14.55 -5.90 22.35
CA GLU A 25 -15.81 -5.96 21.60
C GLU A 25 -16.58 -4.63 21.63
N ASN A 26 -16.39 -3.85 22.69
CA ASN A 26 -17.05 -2.56 22.88
C ASN A 26 -16.15 -1.35 22.62
N VAL A 27 -15.07 -1.50 21.84
CA VAL A 27 -14.10 -0.42 21.56
C VAL A 27 -14.79 0.84 21.04
N TRP A 28 -15.81 0.70 20.19
CA TRP A 28 -16.55 1.83 19.62
C TRP A 28 -17.22 2.71 20.68
N ARG A 29 -17.61 2.14 21.84
CA ARG A 29 -18.24 2.89 22.94
C ARG A 29 -17.25 3.81 23.65
N PHE A 30 -15.98 3.40 23.70
CA PHE A 30 -14.92 4.10 24.42
C PHE A 30 -14.00 4.89 23.49
N PHE A 31 -14.14 4.73 22.18
CA PHE A 31 -13.34 5.43 21.20
C PHE A 31 -13.64 6.93 21.20
N ARG A 32 -12.59 7.75 21.11
CA ARG A 32 -12.71 9.20 20.96
C ARG A 32 -11.71 9.71 19.94
N PHE A 33 -12.17 10.63 19.10
CA PHE A 33 -11.31 11.40 18.22
C PHE A 33 -10.51 12.40 19.05
N THR A 34 -9.21 12.15 19.14
CA THR A 34 -8.20 13.01 19.75
C THR A 34 -7.23 13.43 18.65
N GLN A 35 -6.40 14.45 18.89
CA GLN A 35 -5.42 14.88 17.89
C GLN A 35 -4.53 13.72 17.39
N ARG A 36 -4.17 12.78 18.27
CA ARG A 36 -3.38 11.60 17.90
C ARG A 36 -4.20 10.58 17.08
N THR A 37 -5.36 10.17 17.59
CA THR A 37 -6.17 9.13 16.94
C THR A 37 -6.73 9.62 15.61
N SER A 38 -7.16 10.88 15.51
CA SER A 38 -7.62 11.48 14.25
C SER A 38 -6.52 11.52 13.19
N ARG A 39 -5.29 11.90 13.55
CA ARG A 39 -4.15 11.87 12.61
C ARG A 39 -3.85 10.46 12.12
N GLN A 40 -3.89 9.47 13.01
CA GLN A 40 -3.68 8.07 12.63
C GLN A 40 -4.79 7.55 11.73
N SER A 41 -6.06 7.86 12.03
CA SER A 41 -7.20 7.48 11.20
C SER A 41 -7.13 8.12 9.81
N LEU A 42 -6.75 9.40 9.71
CA LEU A 42 -6.59 10.06 8.40
C LEU A 42 -5.41 9.50 7.61
N LEU A 43 -4.27 9.25 8.28
CA LEU A 43 -3.09 8.70 7.64
C LEU A 43 -3.39 7.32 7.04
N TRP A 44 -3.89 6.39 7.85
CA TRP A 44 -4.08 5.00 7.44
C TRP A 44 -5.39 4.75 6.70
N GLY A 45 -6.45 5.51 7.02
CA GLY A 45 -7.76 5.34 6.40
C GLY A 45 -7.92 6.05 5.06
N ALA A 46 -7.17 7.14 4.82
CA ALA A 46 -7.31 7.93 3.60
C ALA A 46 -5.98 8.14 2.88
N LEU A 47 -4.98 8.71 3.56
CA LEU A 47 -3.74 9.14 2.91
C LEU A 47 -2.99 7.96 2.28
N VAL A 48 -2.81 6.85 3.00
CA VAL A 48 -2.09 5.69 2.49
C VAL A 48 -2.85 5.01 1.34
N PRO A 49 -4.16 4.66 1.45
CA PRO A 49 -4.88 4.05 0.33
C PRO A 49 -4.92 4.94 -0.92
N LEU A 50 -5.19 6.23 -0.75
CA LEU A 50 -5.24 7.17 -1.88
C LEU A 50 -3.85 7.40 -2.50
N GLY A 51 -2.82 7.50 -1.67
CA GLY A 51 -1.44 7.64 -2.14
C GLY A 51 -0.98 6.43 -2.95
N VAL A 52 -1.26 5.22 -2.45
CA VAL A 52 -0.97 3.97 -3.17
C VAL A 52 -1.76 3.93 -4.48
N PHE A 53 -3.06 4.21 -4.44
CA PHE A 53 -3.90 4.24 -5.65
C PHE A 53 -3.39 5.24 -6.69
N ALA A 54 -3.00 6.45 -6.27
CA ALA A 54 -2.46 7.47 -7.17
C ALA A 54 -1.14 7.03 -7.81
N ILE A 55 -0.25 6.39 -7.04
CA ILE A 55 1.00 5.84 -7.56
C ILE A 55 0.70 4.72 -8.57
N CYS A 56 -0.20 3.79 -8.22
CA CYS A 56 -0.61 2.72 -9.14
C CYS A 56 -1.17 3.29 -10.45
N GLN A 57 -2.10 4.24 -10.38
CA GLN A 57 -2.65 4.89 -11.57
C GLN A 57 -1.58 5.65 -12.39
N GLN A 58 -0.60 6.26 -11.72
CA GLN A 58 0.48 6.93 -12.42
C GLN A 58 1.43 5.95 -13.11
N GLN A 59 1.65 4.76 -12.54
CA GLN A 59 2.59 3.77 -13.07
C GLN A 59 1.92 2.73 -13.97
N ASP A 60 0.59 2.70 -14.01
CA ASP A 60 -0.17 1.73 -14.79
C ASP A 60 0.18 1.83 -16.27
N LEU A 61 0.34 0.67 -16.91
CA LEU A 61 0.70 0.49 -18.33
C LEU A 61 2.01 1.15 -18.80
N LYS A 62 2.77 1.80 -17.91
CA LYS A 62 4.04 2.47 -18.26
C LYS A 62 5.21 1.51 -18.39
N TRP A 63 5.10 0.31 -17.86
CA TRP A 63 6.20 -0.65 -17.77
C TRP A 63 5.81 -1.96 -18.41
N GLU A 64 6.68 -2.48 -19.28
CA GLU A 64 6.57 -3.81 -19.86
C GLU A 64 7.87 -4.57 -19.60
N ILE A 65 7.76 -5.64 -18.81
CA ILE A 65 8.91 -6.47 -18.42
C ILE A 65 8.77 -7.88 -19.02
N THR A 66 7.57 -8.23 -19.47
CA THR A 66 7.24 -9.49 -20.13
C THR A 66 8.06 -9.67 -21.40
N ALA A 67 8.92 -10.71 -21.40
CA ALA A 67 9.79 -11.10 -22.51
C ALA A 67 10.78 -10.02 -23.01
N ALA A 68 11.09 -9.00 -22.20
CA ALA A 68 12.08 -7.98 -22.58
C ALA A 68 13.47 -8.60 -22.78
N GLN A 69 14.10 -8.34 -23.92
CA GLN A 69 15.46 -8.80 -24.23
C GLN A 69 16.51 -7.76 -23.81
N ARG A 70 17.79 -8.12 -23.93
CA ARG A 70 18.89 -7.19 -23.72
C ARG A 70 18.75 -6.03 -24.71
N ASP A 71 18.79 -4.79 -24.19
CA ASP A 71 18.63 -3.55 -24.95
C ASP A 71 17.18 -3.21 -25.37
N ASP A 72 16.17 -3.96 -24.90
CA ASP A 72 14.78 -3.54 -25.08
C ASP A 72 14.36 -2.49 -24.02
N PRO A 73 13.56 -1.49 -24.41
CA PRO A 73 13.04 -0.49 -23.50
C PRO A 73 11.93 -1.07 -22.60
N LEU A 74 12.15 -1.02 -21.28
CA LEU A 74 11.16 -1.45 -20.28
C LEU A 74 10.04 -0.42 -20.06
N ALA A 75 10.34 0.86 -20.27
CA ALA A 75 9.39 1.95 -20.10
C ALA A 75 8.73 2.29 -21.44
N ARG A 76 7.40 2.40 -21.47
CA ARG A 76 6.59 2.68 -22.66
C ARG A 76 6.25 4.15 -22.85
N TRP A 77 7.02 5.07 -22.28
CA TRP A 77 6.69 6.49 -22.27
C TRP A 77 7.91 7.38 -22.57
N GLY A 78 7.67 8.51 -23.23
CA GLY A 78 8.67 9.53 -23.54
C GLY A 78 9.87 9.00 -24.33
N GLU A 79 11.04 9.58 -24.07
CA GLU A 79 12.32 9.12 -24.64
C GLU A 79 12.70 7.72 -24.16
N HIS A 80 12.15 7.29 -23.01
CA HIS A 80 12.45 6.00 -22.42
C HIS A 80 11.90 4.81 -23.23
N ALA A 81 10.95 5.07 -24.15
CA ALA A 81 10.41 4.09 -25.10
C ALA A 81 11.35 3.74 -26.25
N LYS A 82 12.39 4.53 -26.51
CA LYS A 82 13.42 4.20 -27.52
C LYS A 82 14.42 3.19 -26.96
N ARG A 83 15.09 2.43 -27.82
CA ARG A 83 16.15 1.52 -27.35
C ARG A 83 17.26 2.31 -26.65
N PRO A 84 17.83 1.81 -25.55
CA PRO A 84 18.94 2.47 -24.86
C PRO A 84 20.13 2.74 -25.78
N SER A 85 20.50 1.80 -26.66
CA SER A 85 21.55 1.99 -27.66
C SER A 85 21.28 3.15 -28.62
N GLU A 86 20.06 3.25 -29.14
CA GLU A 86 19.64 4.32 -30.04
C GLU A 86 19.64 5.70 -29.35
N ARG A 87 19.24 5.74 -28.07
CA ARG A 87 19.36 6.97 -27.27
C ARG A 87 20.81 7.37 -27.05
N ALA A 88 21.69 6.42 -26.73
CA ALA A 88 23.10 6.69 -26.52
C ALA A 88 23.78 7.19 -27.80
N ALA A 89 23.43 6.60 -28.95
CA ALA A 89 23.92 7.06 -30.25
C ALA A 89 23.41 8.48 -30.57
N ALA A 90 22.13 8.78 -30.34
CA ALA A 90 21.57 10.11 -30.55
C ALA A 90 22.21 11.17 -29.62
N ALA A 91 22.52 10.81 -28.38
CA ALA A 91 23.22 11.69 -27.44
C ALA A 91 24.67 11.99 -27.88
N ALA A 92 25.37 10.99 -28.42
CA ALA A 92 26.71 11.17 -28.97
C ALA A 92 26.71 12.13 -30.17
N THR A 93 25.78 11.94 -31.11
CA THR A 93 25.67 12.84 -32.28
C THR A 93 25.26 14.27 -31.93
N ALA A 94 24.52 14.47 -30.83
CA ALA A 94 24.17 15.79 -30.35
C ALA A 94 25.38 16.49 -29.69
N ALA A 95 26.20 15.75 -28.94
CA ALA A 95 27.43 16.27 -28.35
C ALA A 95 28.44 16.70 -29.43
N ASP A 96 28.60 15.89 -30.49
CA ASP A 96 29.50 16.22 -31.61
C ASP A 96 29.02 17.46 -32.40
N ALA A 97 27.72 17.75 -32.42
CA ALA A 97 27.15 18.90 -33.12
C ALA A 97 27.20 20.23 -32.32
N ASP A 98 27.32 20.16 -30.99
CA ASP A 98 27.52 21.33 -30.13
C ASP A 98 29.01 21.73 -30.03
N GLU A 99 29.94 20.88 -30.49
CA GLU A 99 31.39 21.13 -30.53
C GLU A 99 31.88 21.76 -31.86
N GLU A 100 31.04 21.84 -32.91
CA GLU A 100 31.29 22.60 -34.17
C GLU A 100 30.75 24.04 -34.12
#